data_AF-A0A944DB78-F1
#
_entry.id   AF-A0A944DB78-F1
#
_cell.length_a   1.000
_cell.length_b   1.000
_cell.length_c   1.000
_cell.angle_alpha   90.00
_cell.angle_beta   90.00
_cell.angle_gamma   90.00
#
_symmetry.space_group_name_H-M   'P 1'
#
loop_
_entity.id
_entity.type
_entity.pdbx_description
1 polymer ?
#
loop_
_entity_poly.entity_id
_entity_poly.type
_entity_poly.pdbx_seq_one_letter_code
_entity_poly.pdbx_strand_id
1 'polypeptide(L)'
;MQLNEKIRTVREGKNWSQEEMAEKLNMSTNGYARLERGKTKLNTEKLEKIAEIFGMDLIDLLSVSGKGVFYVFGENSGSNSCNYYGSSQELTIEIEKLKLELTHKDELIAHKDELLAQKQRENDVLQDLVNTLKAK
;
A
#
# COMPACT_ATOMS: atom_id res chain seq x y z
N MET A 1 11.51 -1.71 6.96
CA MET A 1 12.16 -2.97 6.56
C MET A 1 13.63 -2.93 6.99
N GLN A 2 14.12 -3.99 7.64
CA GLN A 2 15.55 -4.14 7.95
C GLN A 2 16.32 -4.64 6.72
N LEU A 3 17.62 -4.38 6.64
CA LEU A 3 18.46 -4.71 5.48
C LEU A 3 18.49 -6.21 5.14
N ASN A 4 18.52 -7.08 6.16
CA ASN A 4 18.46 -8.53 5.98
C ASN A 4 17.13 -9.01 5.37
N GLU A 5 16.01 -8.40 5.78
CA GLU A 5 14.69 -8.68 5.20
C GLU A 5 14.59 -8.18 3.75
N LYS A 6 15.26 -7.06 3.45
CA LYS A 6 15.37 -6.55 2.08
C LYS A 6 16.11 -7.51 1.17
N ILE A 7 17.28 -7.98 1.61
CA ILE A 7 18.08 -8.97 0.87
C ILE A 7 17.24 -10.24 0.58
N ARG A 8 16.49 -10.70 1.57
CA ARG A 8 15.54 -11.82 1.41
C ARG A 8 14.46 -11.54 0.35
N THR A 9 13.81 -10.39 0.46
CA THR A 9 12.73 -9.98 -0.46
C THR A 9 13.22 -9.92 -1.91
N VAL A 10 14.41 -9.37 -2.12
CA VAL A 10 15.04 -9.28 -3.43
C VAL A 10 15.36 -10.67 -4.00
N ARG A 11 15.94 -11.55 -3.17
CA ARG A 11 16.24 -12.94 -3.56
C ARG A 11 14.96 -13.66 -3.98
N GLU A 12 13.91 -13.57 -3.17
CA GLU A 12 12.62 -14.20 -3.45
C GLU A 12 11.96 -13.60 -4.71
N GLY A 13 12.07 -12.29 -4.94
CA GLY A 13 11.59 -11.63 -6.15
C GLY A 13 12.32 -12.05 -7.43
N LYS A 14 13.56 -12.55 -7.31
CA LYS A 14 14.31 -13.18 -8.42
C LYS A 14 14.11 -14.70 -8.52
N ASN A 15 13.22 -15.27 -7.70
CA ASN A 15 12.97 -16.71 -7.58
C ASN A 15 14.23 -17.53 -7.27
N TRP A 16 15.18 -16.96 -6.53
CA TRP A 16 16.40 -17.66 -6.15
C TRP A 16 16.24 -18.40 -4.82
N SER A 17 16.77 -19.61 -4.75
CA SER A 17 16.91 -20.35 -3.50
C SER A 17 18.01 -19.76 -2.62
N GLN A 18 18.01 -20.13 -1.33
CA GLN A 18 19.09 -19.70 -0.43
C GLN A 18 20.43 -20.33 -0.83
N GLU A 19 20.41 -21.54 -1.39
CA GLU A 19 21.58 -22.23 -1.94
C GLU A 19 22.15 -21.48 -3.14
N GLU A 20 21.30 -21.11 -4.10
CA GLU A 20 21.72 -20.38 -5.31
C GLU A 20 22.36 -19.03 -4.96
N MET A 21 21.77 -18.29 -4.01
CA MET A 21 22.33 -17.02 -3.58
C MET A 21 23.62 -17.20 -2.76
N ALA A 22 23.70 -18.24 -1.93
CA ALA A 22 24.91 -18.55 -1.16
C ALA A 22 26.07 -18.93 -2.08
N GLU A 23 25.82 -19.68 -3.14
CA GLU A 23 26.81 -20.02 -4.17
C GLU A 23 27.33 -18.77 -4.88
N LYS A 24 26.43 -17.87 -5.32
CA LYS A 24 26.82 -16.58 -5.94
C LYS A 24 27.67 -15.71 -5.00
N LEU A 25 27.39 -15.75 -3.70
CA LEU A 25 28.15 -15.03 -2.67
C LEU A 25 29.42 -15.75 -2.20
N ASN A 26 29.73 -16.93 -2.75
CA ASN A 26 30.83 -17.79 -2.32
C ASN A 26 30.81 -18.05 -0.80
N MET A 27 29.64 -18.42 -0.26
CA MET A 27 29.46 -18.73 1.15
C MET A 27 28.59 -19.96 1.37
N SER A 28 28.56 -20.47 2.61
CA SER A 28 27.68 -21.60 2.93
C SER A 28 26.21 -21.18 3.00
N THR A 29 25.30 -22.05 2.56
CA THR A 29 23.85 -21.86 2.67
C THR A 29 23.43 -21.51 4.09
N ASN A 30 23.99 -22.22 5.08
CA ASN A 30 23.74 -21.93 6.50
C ASN A 30 24.22 -20.53 6.92
N GLY A 31 25.35 -20.07 6.38
CA GLY A 31 25.85 -18.72 6.62
C GLY A 31 24.93 -17.66 6.02
N TYR A 32 24.42 -17.91 4.81
CA TYR A 32 23.49 -17.02 4.12
C TYR A 32 22.12 -16.98 4.83
N ALA A 33 21.58 -18.13 5.25
CA ALA A 33 20.34 -18.18 6.04
C ALA A 33 20.47 -17.46 7.40
N ARG A 34 21.67 -17.40 7.99
CA ARG A 34 21.94 -16.58 9.20
C ARG A 34 21.99 -15.09 8.89
N LEU A 35 22.49 -14.72 7.72
CA LEU A 35 22.50 -13.34 7.23
C LEU A 35 21.07 -12.82 7.04
N GLU A 36 20.19 -13.58 6.39
CA GLU A 36 18.77 -13.19 6.21
C GLU A 36 18.04 -13.06 7.56
N ARG A 37 18.42 -13.85 8.57
CA ARG A 37 17.90 -13.74 9.94
C ARG A 37 18.57 -12.64 10.79
N GLY A 38 19.46 -11.82 10.22
CA GLY A 38 20.16 -10.75 10.92
C GLY A 38 21.18 -11.21 11.97
N LYS A 39 21.61 -12.48 11.94
CA LYS A 39 22.58 -13.07 12.87
C LYS A 39 24.03 -12.96 12.41
N THR A 40 24.24 -12.46 11.19
CA THR A 40 25.55 -12.25 10.58
C THR A 40 25.74 -10.75 10.36
N LYS A 41 26.86 -10.19 10.84
CA LYS A 41 27.23 -8.81 10.53
C LYS A 41 27.69 -8.71 9.07
N LEU A 42 27.09 -7.78 8.32
CA LEU A 42 27.48 -7.43 6.96
C LEU A 42 28.55 -6.34 7.02
N ASN A 43 29.63 -6.51 6.26
CA ASN A 43 30.62 -5.48 5.99
C ASN A 43 30.35 -4.85 4.62
N THR A 44 30.95 -3.70 4.34
CA THR A 44 30.76 -2.94 3.10
C THR A 44 31.06 -3.79 1.86
N GLU A 45 32.17 -4.53 1.86
CA GLU A 45 32.55 -5.41 0.74
C GLU A 45 31.49 -6.48 0.41
N LYS A 46 30.86 -7.08 1.43
CA LYS A 46 29.77 -8.05 1.19
C LYS A 46 28.53 -7.36 0.66
N LEU A 47 28.24 -6.15 1.10
CA LEU A 47 27.10 -5.39 0.63
C LEU A 47 27.26 -5.01 -0.84
N GLU A 48 28.46 -4.60 -1.24
CA GLU A 48 28.81 -4.35 -2.64
C GLU A 48 28.61 -5.59 -3.50
N LYS A 49 29.13 -6.74 -3.07
CA LYS A 49 28.92 -8.02 -3.79
C LYS A 49 27.45 -8.40 -3.90
N ILE A 50 26.67 -8.20 -2.84
CA ILE A 50 25.24 -8.47 -2.85
C ILE A 50 24.53 -7.56 -3.86
N ALA A 51 24.86 -6.27 -3.89
CA ALA A 51 24.30 -5.31 -4.84
C ALA A 51 24.66 -5.68 -6.29
N GLU A 52 25.92 -6.06 -6.54
CA GLU A 52 26.40 -6.54 -7.84
C GLU A 52 25.65 -7.79 -8.30
N ILE A 53 25.51 -8.80 -7.42
CA ILE A 53 24.77 -10.03 -7.72
C ILE A 53 23.30 -9.73 -8.04
N PHE A 54 22.69 -8.77 -7.34
CA PHE A 54 21.31 -8.36 -7.61
C PHE A 54 21.17 -7.48 -8.87
N GLY A 55 22.27 -6.96 -9.41
CA GLY A 55 22.27 -6.04 -10.55
C GLY A 55 21.70 -4.68 -10.17
N MET A 56 22.05 -4.18 -8.99
CA MET A 56 21.53 -2.92 -8.44
C MET A 56 22.61 -2.06 -7.81
N ASP A 57 22.31 -0.78 -7.58
CA ASP A 57 23.22 0.11 -6.86
C ASP A 57 23.26 -0.19 -5.35
N LEU A 58 24.43 0.01 -4.73
CA LEU A 58 24.62 -0.19 -3.29
C LEU A 58 23.74 0.75 -2.45
N ILE A 59 23.55 1.99 -2.90
CA ILE A 59 22.69 2.98 -2.24
C ILE A 59 21.24 2.49 -2.29
N ASP A 60 20.82 1.93 -3.42
CA ASP A 60 19.50 1.33 -3.57
C ASP A 60 19.33 0.13 -2.67
N LEU A 61 20.35 -0.71 -2.46
CA LEU A 61 20.32 -1.81 -1.50
C LEU A 61 20.22 -1.30 -0.05
N LEU A 62 21.05 -0.33 0.31
CA LEU A 62 21.15 0.22 1.67
C LEU A 62 20.01 1.16 2.06
N SER A 63 19.23 1.66 1.09
CA SER A 63 18.09 2.51 1.35
C SER A 63 17.11 1.80 2.30
N VAL A 64 17.08 2.27 3.54
CA VAL A 64 16.08 1.88 4.52
C VAL A 64 14.76 2.47 4.04
N SER A 65 13.76 1.62 3.79
CA SER A 65 12.38 2.06 3.55
C SER A 65 12.04 3.15 4.58
N GLY A 66 11.93 4.41 4.19
CA GLY A 66 10.71 4.89 3.54
C GLY A 66 10.74 5.25 2.06
N LYS A 67 11.87 5.21 1.32
CA LYS A 67 11.90 5.65 -0.10
C LYS A 67 13.03 5.00 -0.90
N GLY A 68 12.80 3.81 -1.47
CA GLY A 68 13.77 3.16 -2.36
C GLY A 68 13.04 2.26 -3.36
N VAL A 69 13.09 2.64 -4.64
CA VAL A 69 12.51 1.91 -5.78
C VAL A 69 13.39 0.70 -6.07
N PHE A 70 12.81 -0.48 -6.35
CA PHE A 70 13.56 -1.69 -6.69
C PHE A 70 13.20 -2.17 -8.10
N TYR A 71 14.17 -2.14 -9.02
CA TYR A 71 14.03 -2.71 -10.37
C TYR A 71 14.56 -4.15 -10.39
N VAL A 72 13.69 -5.14 -10.59
CA VAL A 72 14.13 -6.50 -10.99
C VAL A 72 14.18 -6.54 -12.51
N PHE A 73 15.38 -6.47 -13.08
CA PHE A 73 15.59 -6.83 -14.48
C PHE A 73 15.58 -8.36 -14.59
N GLY A 74 14.51 -8.91 -15.17
CA GLY A 74 14.49 -10.27 -15.72
C GLY A 74 14.65 -10.17 -17.23
N GLU A 75 15.66 -10.82 -17.80
CA GLU A 75 15.87 -10.87 -19.24
C GLU A 75 14.82 -11.78 -19.89
N ASN A 76 13.68 -11.21 -20.28
CA ASN A 76 12.94 -11.68 -21.47
C ASN A 76 11.91 -10.65 -21.95
N SER A 77 12.16 -10.15 -23.16
CA SER A 77 11.20 -9.78 -24.21
C SER A 77 9.90 -9.03 -23.84
N GLY A 78 9.84 -7.77 -24.29
CA GLY A 78 8.61 -7.19 -24.85
C GLY A 78 7.65 -6.54 -23.86
N SER A 79 7.65 -5.22 -23.86
CA SER A 79 6.49 -4.35 -23.63
C SER A 79 5.67 -4.57 -22.34
N ASN A 80 5.92 -3.63 -21.42
CA ASN A 80 4.94 -2.90 -20.62
C ASN A 80 4.44 -3.47 -19.29
N SER A 81 4.39 -2.50 -18.38
CA SER A 81 3.61 -2.40 -17.14
C SER A 81 4.10 -3.24 -15.96
N CYS A 82 5.01 -2.66 -15.18
CA CYS A 82 5.02 -2.90 -13.73
C CYS A 82 4.74 -1.57 -13.01
N ASN A 83 3.46 -1.17 -13.04
CA ASN A 83 2.89 -0.12 -12.20
C ASN A 83 2.49 -0.74 -10.86
N TYR A 84 3.44 -0.96 -9.93
CA TYR A 84 3.08 -1.58 -8.65
C TYR A 84 3.31 -0.73 -7.40
N TYR A 85 3.73 0.54 -7.53
CA TYR A 85 3.88 1.45 -6.38
C TYR A 85 3.33 2.86 -6.57
N GLY A 86 2.67 3.17 -7.70
CA GLY A 86 1.70 4.28 -7.77
C GLY A 86 0.33 3.86 -7.23
N SER A 87 -0.05 2.60 -7.47
CA SER A 87 -1.39 2.10 -7.17
C SER A 87 -1.71 2.06 -5.67
N SER A 88 -0.81 1.62 -4.78
CA SER A 88 -1.16 1.50 -3.35
C SER A 88 -1.36 2.84 -2.62
N GLN A 89 -0.54 3.86 -2.93
CA GLN A 89 -0.68 5.20 -2.32
C GLN A 89 -1.93 5.90 -2.87
N GLU A 90 -2.14 5.83 -4.19
CA GLU A 90 -3.31 6.40 -4.86
C GLU A 90 -4.60 5.71 -4.39
N LEU A 91 -4.60 4.38 -4.24
CA LEU A 91 -5.70 3.63 -3.63
C LEU A 91 -5.94 4.03 -2.18
N THR A 92 -4.89 4.32 -1.40
CA THR A 92 -5.05 4.74 0.00
C THR A 92 -5.69 6.13 0.09
N ILE A 93 -5.22 7.07 -0.74
CA ILE A 93 -5.80 8.42 -0.85
C ILE A 93 -7.24 8.34 -1.37
N GLU A 94 -7.51 7.49 -2.36
CA GLU A 94 -8.85 7.31 -2.91
C GLU A 94 -9.78 6.65 -1.88
N ILE A 95 -9.30 5.68 -1.09
CA ILE A 95 -10.08 5.09 0.03
C ILE A 95 -10.39 6.15 1.09
N GLU A 96 -9.44 7.00 1.45
CA GLU A 96 -9.67 8.11 2.39
C GLU A 96 -10.67 9.13 1.85
N LYS A 97 -10.55 9.49 0.57
CA LYS A 97 -11.48 10.37 -0.12
C LYS A 97 -12.88 9.78 -0.22
N LEU A 98 -13.01 8.50 -0.55
CA LEU A 98 -14.30 7.79 -0.59
C LEU A 98 -14.93 7.72 0.80
N LYS A 99 -14.14 7.50 1.86
CA LYS A 99 -14.62 7.56 3.25
C LYS A 99 -15.14 8.95 3.61
N LEU A 100 -14.40 10.01 3.24
CA LEU A 100 -14.83 11.39 3.47
C LEU A 100 -16.10 11.74 2.70
N GLU A 101 -16.24 11.25 1.46
CA GLU A 101 -17.46 11.45 0.67
C GLU A 101 -18.65 10.72 1.29
N LEU A 102 -18.45 9.52 1.84
CA LEU A 102 -19.50 8.79 2.57
C LEU A 102 -19.94 9.56 3.82
N THR A 103 -19.00 10.04 4.64
CA THR A 103 -19.36 10.81 5.84
C THR A 103 -20.15 12.07 5.48
N HIS A 104 -19.74 12.79 4.43
CA HIS A 104 -20.46 13.97 3.97
C HIS A 104 -21.85 13.63 3.40
N LYS A 105 -22.00 12.50 2.71
CA LYS A 105 -23.31 12.02 2.25
C LYS A 105 -24.23 11.64 3.41
N ASP A 106 -23.71 11.00 4.46
CA ASP A 106 -24.48 10.66 5.66
C ASP A 106 -24.97 11.94 6.37
N GLU A 107 -24.12 12.97 6.48
CA GLU A 107 -24.51 14.29 7.00
C GLU A 107 -25.61 14.96 6.15
N LEU A 108 -25.49 14.90 4.82
CA LEU A 108 -26.50 15.44 3.91
C LEU A 108 -27.83 14.68 3.99
N ILE A 109 -27.80 13.36 4.19
CA ILE A 109 -28.99 12.55 4.40
C ILE A 109 -29.66 12.97 5.72
N ALA A 110 -28.90 13.08 6.81
CA ALA A 110 -29.42 13.51 8.10
C ALA A 110 -30.10 14.89 8.03
N HIS A 111 -29.46 15.85 7.35
CA HIS A 111 -30.04 17.18 7.14
C HIS A 111 -31.31 17.14 6.27
N LYS A 112 -31.36 16.29 5.24
CA LYS A 112 -32.57 16.12 4.42
C LYS A 112 -33.72 15.49 5.20
N ASP A 113 -33.45 14.52 6.05
CA ASP A 113 -34.45 13.88 6.89
C ASP A 113 -35.04 14.88 7.90
N GLU A 114 -34.21 15.77 8.46
CA GLU A 114 -34.67 16.86 9.32
C GLU A 114 -35.60 17.83 8.56
N LEU A 115 -35.21 18.24 7.36
CA LEU A 115 -36.05 19.09 6.51
C LEU A 115 -37.37 18.42 6.10
N LEU A 116 -37.33 17.12 5.79
CA LEU A 116 -38.54 16.35 5.49
C LEU A 116 -39.46 16.28 6.70
N ALA A 117 -38.91 16.02 7.89
CA ALA A 117 -39.68 16.03 9.14
C ALA A 117 -40.30 17.40 9.40
N GLN A 118 -39.59 18.49 9.12
CA GLN A 118 -40.13 19.85 9.20
C GLN A 118 -41.28 20.05 8.22
N LYS A 119 -41.09 19.67 6.95
CA LYS A 119 -42.13 19.79 5.92
C LYS A 119 -43.36 18.95 6.22
N GLN A 120 -43.18 17.76 6.80
CA GLN A 120 -44.29 16.93 7.22
C GLN A 120 -45.09 17.61 8.34
N ARG A 121 -44.41 18.17 9.36
CA ARG A 121 -45.08 18.95 10.41
C ARG A 121 -45.86 20.14 9.84
N GLU A 122 -45.27 20.88 8.89
CA GLU A 122 -45.95 22.01 8.22
C GLU A 122 -47.21 21.53 7.48
N ASN A 123 -47.12 20.43 6.74
CA ASN A 123 -48.26 19.85 6.03
C ASN A 123 -49.36 19.37 6.98
N ASP A 124 -49.00 18.70 8.08
CA ASP A 124 -49.97 18.23 9.07
C ASP A 124 -50.75 19.40 9.68
N VAL A 125 -50.05 20.48 10.04
CA VAL A 125 -50.67 21.73 10.54
C VAL A 125 -51.59 22.37 9.50
N LEU A 126 -51.16 22.43 8.24
CA LEU A 126 -51.99 22.97 7.16
C LEU A 126 -53.22 22.10 6.90
N GLN A 127 -53.10 20.78 6.96
CA GLN A 127 -54.21 19.85 6.78
C GLN A 127 -55.24 20.01 7.89
N ASP A 128 -54.80 20.16 9.14
CA ASP A 128 -55.69 20.44 10.28
C ASP A 128 -56.40 21.79 10.12
N LEU A 129 -55.71 22.82 9.66
CA LEU A 129 -56.33 24.12 9.37
C LEU A 129 -57.39 24.01 8.26
N VAL A 130 -57.10 23.27 7.19
CA VAL A 130 -58.08 23.05 6.11
C VAL A 130 -59.29 22.27 6.62
N ASN A 131 -59.09 21.24 7.43
CA ASN A 131 -60.17 20.44 8.00
C ASN A 131 -61.08 21.28 8.92
N THR A 132 -60.49 22.11 9.79
CA THR A 132 -61.25 23.00 10.68
C THR A 132 -62.03 24.07 9.91
N LEU A 133 -61.49 24.59 8.80
CA LEU A 133 -62.21 25.53 7.94
C LEU A 133 -63.33 24.86 7.13
N LYS A 134 -63.16 23.62 6.68
CA LYS A 134 -64.20 22.85 5.97
C LYS A 134 -65.34 22.36 6.87
N ALA A 135 -65.10 22.24 8.18
CA ALA A 135 -66.11 21.85 9.17
C ALA A 135 -67.01 23.01 9.63
N LYS A 136 -66.76 24.22 9.12
CA LYS A 136 -67.55 25.43 9.34
C LYS A 136 -68.47 25.69 8.15
#